data_AF-A0A0B2UQP1-F1
#
_entry.id   AF-A0A0B2UQP1-F1
#
_cell.length_a   1.000
_cell.length_b   1.000
_cell.length_c   1.000
_cell.angle_alpha   90.00
_cell.angle_beta   90.00
_cell.angle_gamma   90.00
#
_symmetry.space_group_name_H-M   'P 1'
#
loop_
_entity.id
_entity.type
_entity.pdbx_description
1 polymer ?
#
loop_
_entity_poly.entity_id
_entity_poly.type
_entity_poly.pdbx_seq_one_letter_code
_entity_poly.pdbx_strand_id
1 'polypeptide(L)'
;MRRFEVSAKESVDVRPAFIVSQHRDPAEKLIILTEKGVSIVEQRSPVDMLREVLRQYGADSPQANYFFYLHGAINSCVMALSIMCSEGAADLAIKRCERDELLKETTAPIEREGSQVVGC
;
A
#
# COMPACT_ATOMS: atom_id res chain seq x y z
N MET A 1 -0.57 41.21 1.90
CA MET A 1 -1.50 40.16 1.41
C MET A 1 -1.03 39.72 0.03
N ARG A 2 -0.55 38.47 -0.14
CA ARG A 2 -0.16 37.97 -1.46
C ARG A 2 -1.40 37.35 -2.12
N ARG A 3 -1.69 37.81 -3.34
CA ARG A 3 -2.79 37.33 -4.18
C ARG A 3 -2.37 35.99 -4.78
N PHE A 4 -3.14 34.93 -4.54
CA PHE A 4 -3.00 33.69 -5.29
C PHE A 4 -3.77 33.85 -6.59
N GLU A 5 -3.05 33.99 -7.70
CA GLU A 5 -3.64 33.98 -9.04
C GLU A 5 -3.63 32.54 -9.57
N VAL A 6 -4.83 31.96 -9.72
CA VAL A 6 -5.00 30.66 -10.36
C VAL A 6 -5.28 30.92 -11.84
N SER A 7 -4.27 30.70 -12.67
CA SER A 7 -4.39 30.77 -14.13
C SER A 7 -4.86 29.41 -14.65
N ALA A 8 -6.16 29.27 -14.87
CA ALA A 8 -6.74 28.07 -15.47
C ALA A 8 -6.56 28.13 -16.99
N LYS A 9 -5.54 27.43 -17.50
CA LYS A 9 -5.50 27.03 -18.91
C LYS A 9 -6.22 25.70 -19.04
N GLU A 10 -7.35 25.71 -19.73
CA GLU A 10 -8.15 24.51 -20.01
C GLU A 10 -7.49 23.71 -21.13
N SER A 11 -6.53 22.87 -20.76
CA SER A 11 -6.11 21.72 -21.56
C SER A 11 -6.89 20.51 -21.08
N VAL A 12 -7.37 19.67 -22.00
CA VAL A 12 -7.89 18.34 -21.65
C VAL A 12 -6.75 17.57 -20.97
N ASP A 13 -6.81 17.51 -19.65
CA ASP A 13 -5.81 16.88 -18.80
C ASP A 13 -6.01 15.37 -18.88
N VAL A 14 -5.39 14.74 -19.88
CA VAL A 14 -5.35 13.28 -20.00
C VAL A 14 -4.36 12.78 -18.96
N ARG A 15 -4.78 12.75 -17.69
CA ARG A 15 -3.98 12.16 -16.61
C ARG A 15 -3.93 10.65 -16.79
N PRO A 16 -2.74 10.04 -16.75
CA PRO A 16 -2.64 8.59 -16.71
C PRO A 16 -3.35 8.06 -15.45
N ALA A 17 -3.80 6.81 -15.50
CA ALA A 17 -4.43 6.18 -14.34
C ALA A 17 -3.49 6.26 -13.12
N PHE A 18 -4.05 6.59 -11.95
CA PHE A 18 -3.27 6.82 -10.73
C PHE A 18 -2.32 5.67 -10.38
N ILE A 19 -2.73 4.43 -10.64
CA ILE A 19 -1.91 3.24 -10.39
C ILE A 19 -0.60 3.23 -11.21
N VAL A 20 -0.59 3.94 -12.34
CA VAL A 20 0.58 4.11 -13.21
C VAL A 20 1.45 5.27 -12.72
N SER A 21 0.87 6.38 -12.27
CA SER A 21 1.63 7.55 -11.84
C SER A 21 2.12 7.51 -10.38
N GLN A 22 1.55 6.65 -9.54
CA GLN A 22 1.79 6.62 -8.08
C GLN A 22 3.26 6.51 -7.64
N HIS A 23 4.14 5.98 -8.48
CA HIS A 23 5.57 5.81 -8.16
C HIS A 23 6.44 6.99 -8.62
N ARG A 24 5.90 7.82 -9.53
CA ARG A 24 6.60 8.95 -10.13
C ARG A 24 6.20 10.27 -9.47
N ASP A 25 4.90 10.44 -9.29
CA ASP A 25 4.34 11.71 -8.84
C ASP A 25 4.18 11.70 -7.31
N PRO A 26 4.44 12.84 -6.63
CA PRO A 26 4.21 12.93 -5.20
C PRO A 26 2.71 12.77 -4.87
N ALA A 27 2.41 12.30 -3.66
CA ALA A 27 1.04 12.16 -3.18
C ALA A 27 0.27 13.48 -3.30
N GLU A 28 -0.93 13.42 -3.90
CA GLU A 28 -1.80 14.59 -4.05
C GLU A 28 -2.24 15.10 -2.67
N LYS A 29 -2.09 16.41 -2.45
CA LYS A 29 -2.44 17.07 -1.19
C LYS A 29 -3.63 17.99 -1.41
N LEU A 30 -4.68 17.77 -0.63
CA LEU A 30 -5.88 18.60 -0.59
C LEU A 30 -5.83 19.48 0.65
N ILE A 31 -5.93 20.79 0.44
CA ILE A 31 -5.97 21.78 1.51
C ILE A 31 -7.44 22.14 1.76
N ILE A 32 -7.94 21.79 2.94
CA ILE A 32 -9.29 22.09 3.39
C ILE A 32 -9.24 23.29 4.32
N LEU A 33 -9.88 24.38 3.89
CA LEU A 33 -10.01 25.60 4.69
C LEU A 33 -11.36 25.60 5.40
N THR A 34 -11.33 25.78 6.72
CA THR A 34 -12.53 25.85 7.56
C THR A 34 -12.45 27.08 8.46
N GLU A 35 -13.56 27.49 9.07
CA GLU A 35 -13.57 28.54 10.08
C GLU A 35 -12.71 28.18 11.32
N LYS A 36 -12.44 26.89 11.54
CA LYS A 36 -11.61 26.39 12.64
C LYS A 36 -10.12 26.34 12.30
N GLY A 37 -9.75 26.50 11.03
CA GLY A 37 -8.37 26.46 10.58
C GLY A 37 -8.16 25.71 9.27
N VAL A 38 -6.92 25.28 9.05
CA VAL A 38 -6.46 24.63 7.82
C VAL A 38 -6.18 23.15 8.11
N SER A 39 -6.75 22.26 7.30
CA SER A 39 -6.45 20.84 7.30
C SER A 39 -5.82 20.44 5.99
N ILE A 40 -4.80 19.57 6.04
CA ILE A 40 -4.13 19.02 4.86
C ILE A 40 -4.43 17.52 4.85
N VAL A 41 -5.07 17.05 3.79
CA VAL A 41 -5.37 15.65 3.56
C VAL A 41 -4.54 15.18 2.38
N GLU A 42 -3.86 14.04 2.53
CA GLU A 42 -3.03 13.47 1.47
C GLU A 42 -3.69 12.20 0.93
N GLN A 43 -3.74 12.07 -0.39
CA GLN A 43 -4.24 10.87 -1.04
C GLN A 43 -3.27 9.71 -0.80
N ARG A 44 -3.78 8.61 -0.25
CA ARG A 44 -3.01 7.36 -0.07
C ARG A 44 -2.81 6.65 -1.41
N SER A 45 -1.58 6.23 -1.69
CA SER A 45 -1.30 5.38 -2.86
C SER A 45 -1.83 3.95 -2.65
N PRO A 46 -2.17 3.21 -3.72
CA PRO A 46 -2.45 1.77 -3.64
C PRO A 46 -1.37 0.98 -2.91
N VAL A 47 -0.09 1.31 -3.10
CA VAL A 47 1.01 0.66 -2.36
C VAL A 47 0.89 0.95 -0.86
N ASP A 48 0.57 2.19 -0.45
CA ASP A 48 0.38 2.52 0.97
C ASP A 48 -0.85 1.85 1.58
N MET A 49 -1.91 1.64 0.79
CA MET A 49 -3.07 0.88 1.23
C MET A 49 -2.71 -0.60 1.41
N LEU A 50 -1.98 -1.20 0.46
CA LEU A 50 -1.51 -2.57 0.57
C LEU A 50 -0.58 -2.75 1.78
N ARG A 51 0.36 -1.83 2.00
CA ARG A 51 1.22 -1.83 3.21
C ARG A 51 0.39 -1.91 4.47
N GLU A 52 -0.65 -1.09 4.57
CA GLU A 52 -1.48 -1.04 5.77
C GLU A 52 -2.30 -2.32 5.94
N VAL A 53 -2.84 -2.88 4.86
CA VAL A 53 -3.55 -4.16 4.88
C VAL A 53 -2.63 -5.28 5.36
N LEU A 54 -1.44 -5.39 4.78
CA LEU A 54 -0.46 -6.42 5.18
C LEU A 54 0.00 -6.23 6.63
N ARG A 55 0.21 -4.99 7.07
CA ARG A 55 0.64 -4.67 8.44
C ARG A 55 -0.45 -4.99 9.47
N GLN A 56 -1.71 -4.76 9.16
CA GLN A 56 -2.82 -4.96 10.10
C GLN A 56 -3.35 -6.39 10.10
N TYR A 57 -3.38 -7.05 8.95
CA TYR A 57 -4.10 -8.31 8.77
C TYR A 57 -3.22 -9.47 8.28
N GLY A 58 -2.03 -9.21 7.72
CA GLY A 58 -1.19 -10.25 7.12
C GLY A 58 -1.56 -10.58 5.67
N ALA A 59 -0.67 -11.32 4.99
CA ALA A 59 -0.78 -11.63 3.56
C ALA A 59 -1.89 -12.65 3.22
N ASP A 60 -2.15 -13.60 4.12
CA ASP A 60 -3.18 -14.64 3.94
C ASP A 60 -4.57 -14.20 4.42
N SER A 61 -4.72 -12.93 4.79
CA SER A 61 -5.99 -12.43 5.29
C SER A 61 -7.04 -12.28 4.18
N PRO A 62 -8.34 -12.39 4.52
CA PRO A 62 -9.43 -12.07 3.59
C PRO A 62 -9.32 -10.64 3.02
N GLN A 63 -8.79 -9.70 3.80
CA GLN A 63 -8.57 -8.31 3.41
C GLN A 63 -7.49 -8.18 2.34
N ALA A 64 -6.37 -8.89 2.51
CA ALA A 64 -5.32 -8.97 1.49
C ALA A 64 -5.84 -9.64 0.22
N ASN A 65 -6.55 -10.77 0.35
CA ASN A 65 -7.12 -11.47 -0.80
C ASN A 65 -8.14 -10.60 -1.56
N TYR A 66 -9.01 -9.88 -0.85
CA TYR A 66 -9.94 -8.94 -1.46
C TYR A 66 -9.21 -7.78 -2.18
N PHE A 67 -8.13 -7.27 -1.58
CA PHE A 67 -7.31 -6.24 -2.21
C PHE A 67 -6.66 -6.76 -3.51
N PHE A 68 -6.15 -8.00 -3.50
CA PHE A 68 -5.59 -8.64 -4.70
C PHE A 68 -6.64 -8.89 -5.78
N TYR A 69 -7.85 -9.29 -5.40
CA TYR A 69 -8.96 -9.43 -6.31
C TYR A 69 -9.34 -8.08 -6.96
N LEU A 70 -9.43 -7.01 -6.17
CA LEU A 70 -9.80 -5.67 -6.65
C LEU A 70 -8.79 -5.09 -7.64
N HIS A 71 -7.49 -5.26 -7.38
CA HIS A 71 -6.43 -4.68 -8.21
C HIS A 71 -5.94 -5.60 -9.33
N GLY A 72 -6.22 -6.91 -9.25
CA GLY A 72 -5.76 -7.92 -10.17
C GLY A 72 -4.30 -8.32 -9.95
N ALA A 73 -3.97 -9.57 -10.28
CA ALA A 73 -2.69 -10.20 -9.96
C ALA A 73 -1.46 -9.37 -10.36
N ILE A 74 -1.44 -8.81 -11.58
CA ILE A 74 -0.27 -8.05 -12.08
C ILE A 74 0.00 -6.81 -11.23
N ASN A 75 -1.01 -5.99 -10.99
CA ASN A 75 -0.83 -4.77 -10.19
C ASN A 75 -0.45 -5.12 -8.76
N SER A 76 -1.09 -6.15 -8.19
CA SER A 76 -0.77 -6.64 -6.86
C SER A 76 0.67 -7.11 -6.72
N CYS A 77 1.19 -7.87 -7.69
CA CYS A 77 2.58 -8.29 -7.72
C CYS A 77 3.54 -7.09 -7.82
N VAL A 78 3.24 -6.11 -8.67
CA VAL A 78 4.07 -4.89 -8.80
C VAL A 78 4.10 -4.10 -7.48
N MET A 79 2.94 -3.95 -6.82
CA MET A 79 2.86 -3.27 -5.53
C MET A 79 3.61 -4.03 -4.43
N ALA A 80 3.46 -5.35 -4.36
CA ALA A 80 4.20 -6.19 -3.43
C ALA A 80 5.71 -6.08 -3.67
N LEU A 81 6.15 -6.17 -4.93
CA LEU A 81 7.56 -5.99 -5.30
C LEU A 81 8.08 -4.60 -4.88
N SER A 82 7.28 -3.54 -5.07
CA SER A 82 7.64 -2.19 -4.62
C SER A 82 7.87 -2.12 -3.11
N ILE A 83 7.08 -2.83 -2.30
CA ILE A 83 7.25 -2.93 -0.85
C ILE A 83 8.53 -3.73 -0.54
N MET A 84 8.71 -4.87 -1.20
CA MET A 84 9.86 -5.76 -1.02
C MET A 84 11.20 -5.12 -1.38
N CYS A 85 11.22 -4.20 -2.34
CA CYS A 85 12.42 -3.45 -2.73
C CYS A 85 12.65 -2.16 -1.94
N SER A 86 11.66 -1.66 -1.19
CA SER A 86 11.77 -0.39 -0.45
C SER A 86 12.57 -0.54 0.85
N GLU A 87 13.49 0.37 1.15
CA GLU A 87 14.30 0.34 2.37
C GLU A 87 13.60 0.99 3.60
N GLY A 88 12.32 1.31 3.48
CA GLY A 88 11.53 1.91 4.54
C GLY A 88 11.42 1.02 5.79
N ALA A 89 11.57 1.61 6.98
CA ALA A 89 11.46 0.89 8.25
C ALA A 89 10.11 0.18 8.44
N ALA A 90 9.02 0.76 7.92
CA ALA A 90 7.68 0.15 7.93
C ALA A 90 7.61 -1.12 7.06
N ASP A 91 8.37 -1.16 5.97
CA ASP A 91 8.38 -2.29 5.04
C ASP A 91 9.21 -3.47 5.58
N LEU A 92 10.20 -3.22 6.45
CA LEU A 92 11.02 -4.27 7.07
C LEU A 92 10.20 -5.27 7.90
N ALA A 93 9.14 -4.82 8.56
CA ALA A 93 8.27 -5.70 9.34
C ALA A 93 7.46 -6.64 8.42
N ILE A 94 6.97 -6.10 7.30
CA ILE A 94 6.22 -6.86 6.29
C ILE A 94 7.14 -7.91 5.63
N LYS A 95 8.35 -7.50 5.22
CA LYS A 95 9.36 -8.39 4.62
C LYS A 95 9.83 -9.52 5.53
N ARG A 96 9.78 -9.32 6.85
CA ARG A 96 10.23 -10.35 7.82
C ARG A 96 9.19 -11.46 7.97
N CYS A 97 7.89 -11.16 7.92
CA CYS A 97 6.86 -12.19 8.04
C CYS A 97 6.92 -13.19 6.85
N GLU A 98 7.26 -12.74 5.62
CA GLU A 98 7.51 -13.65 4.47
C GLU A 98 8.74 -14.57 4.67
N ARG A 99 9.76 -14.11 5.39
CA ARG A 99 10.99 -14.90 5.61
C ARG A 99 10.80 -16.04 6.61
N ASP A 100 9.91 -15.84 7.58
CA ASP A 100 9.60 -16.87 8.58
C ASP A 100 8.76 -18.01 7.98
N GLU A 101 7.97 -17.77 6.94
CA GLU A 101 7.32 -18.82 6.14
C GLU A 101 8.33 -19.65 5.33
N LEU A 102 9.31 -19.02 4.69
CA LEU A 102 10.33 -19.73 3.90
C LEU A 102 11.19 -20.68 4.75
N LEU A 103 11.38 -20.36 6.03
CA LEU A 103 12.07 -21.22 7.00
C LEU A 103 11.19 -22.38 7.49
N LYS A 104 9.86 -22.22 7.55
CA LYS A 104 8.92 -23.30 7.87
C LYS A 104 8.83 -24.34 6.73
N GLU A 105 8.86 -23.92 5.47
CA GLU A 105 8.83 -24.86 4.33
C GLU A 105 10.11 -25.69 4.22
N THR A 106 11.27 -25.17 4.62
CA THR A 106 12.55 -25.91 4.58
C THR A 106 12.70 -26.92 5.74
N THR A 107 11.86 -26.85 6.77
CA THR A 107 11.98 -27.68 7.99
C THR A 107 10.74 -28.48 8.33
N ALA A 108 9.92 -28.88 7.36
CA ALA A 108 8.80 -29.80 7.62
C ALA A 108 9.25 -31.28 7.58
N PRO A 109 9.38 -31.98 8.72
CA PRO A 109 9.22 -33.43 8.75
C PRO A 109 7.73 -33.80 8.68
N ILE A 110 7.50 -34.97 8.10
CA ILE A 110 6.23 -35.63 7.87
C ILE A 110 5.41 -35.77 9.17
N GLU A 111 4.13 -35.37 9.10
CA GLU A 111 3.01 -35.60 10.03
C GLU A 111 3.10 -35.05 11.47
N ARG A 112 2.11 -34.23 11.89
CA ARG A 112 0.97 -34.67 12.74
C ARG A 112 0.00 -33.53 13.07
N GLU A 113 -1.25 -33.94 13.28
CA GLU A 113 -2.43 -33.17 13.61
C GLU A 113 -2.25 -32.10 14.70
N GLY A 114 -3.00 -31.01 14.52
CA GLY A 114 -3.59 -30.24 15.60
C GLY A 114 -2.64 -29.35 16.39
N SER A 115 -2.51 -28.10 15.97
CA SER A 115 -2.56 -26.99 16.94
C SER A 115 -2.77 -25.66 16.23
N GLN A 116 -3.78 -24.95 16.73
CA GLN A 116 -4.06 -23.55 16.45
C GLN A 116 -2.84 -22.71 16.81
N VAL A 117 -2.24 -22.04 15.82
CA VAL A 117 -1.19 -21.04 16.07
C VAL A 117 -1.69 -19.70 15.55
N VAL A 118 -1.79 -18.76 16.49
CA VAL A 118 -2.20 -17.37 16.29
C VAL A 118 -0.99 -16.54 15.83
N GLY A 119 -1.14 -15.80 14.73
CA GLY A 119 -0.35 -14.62 14.32
C GLY A 119 0.91 -14.95 13.49
N CYS A 120 1.22 -14.28 12.37
CA CYS A 120 0.61 -13.15 11.66
C CYS A 120 -0.82 -13.46 11.14
#